data_AF-X1T8U5-F1
#
_entry.id   AF-X1T8U5-F1
#
_cell.length_a   1.000
_cell.length_b   1.000
_cell.length_c   1.000
_cell.angle_alpha   90.00
_cell.angle_beta   90.00
_cell.angle_gamma   90.00
#
_symmetry.space_group_name_H-M   'P 1'
#
loop_
_entity.id
_entity.type
_entity.pdbx_description
1 polymer ?
#
loop_
_entity_poly.entity_id
_entity_poly.type
_entity_poly.pdbx_seq_one_letter_code
_entity_poly.pdbx_strand_id
1 'polypeptide(L)'
;MKKIGMIGGFGPEATLDYYKLLIETYRKKIKDGSNPEIIIYSMDINILLNLVANQQWDNLVKWLVNSLEVLHKAGANFGFISANTPHIVFDRVNELSPLPLLSIVEETCKHIDRLALRRVGLLGTKFTMQSDFYQKVCDKYK
;
A
#
# COMPACT_ATOMS: atom_id res chain seq x y z
N MET A 1 20.77 5.22 -0.90
CA MET A 1 19.32 5.53 -0.94
C MET A 1 18.56 4.55 -0.07
N LYS A 2 17.34 4.90 0.37
CA LYS A 2 16.48 3.95 1.10
C LYS A 2 15.92 2.90 0.14
N LYS A 3 16.05 1.62 0.48
CA LYS A 3 15.49 0.47 -0.28
C LYS A 3 13.99 0.35 -0.05
N ILE A 4 13.25 0.13 -1.13
CA ILE A 4 11.79 0.06 -1.13
C ILE A 4 11.35 -1.39 -0.87
N GLY A 5 10.44 -1.60 0.07
CA GLY A 5 9.69 -2.85 0.22
C GLY A 5 8.28 -2.71 -0.33
N MET A 6 7.86 -3.58 -1.23
CA MET A 6 6.51 -3.62 -1.77
C MET A 6 5.86 -4.98 -1.49
N ILE A 7 4.74 -4.98 -0.77
CA ILE A 7 3.81 -6.11 -0.79
C ILE A 7 2.99 -5.99 -2.07
N GLY A 8 3.13 -6.96 -2.96
CA GLY A 8 2.45 -7.03 -4.25
C GLY A 8 1.60 -8.29 -4.41
N GLY A 9 1.16 -8.56 -5.63
CA GLY A 9 0.43 -9.78 -5.99
C GLY A 9 -1.09 -9.73 -5.76
N PHE A 10 -1.62 -8.69 -5.10
CA PHE A 10 -3.06 -8.45 -4.91
C PHE A 10 -3.77 -7.88 -6.16
N GLY A 11 -3.31 -8.32 -7.32
CA GLY A 11 -3.42 -7.66 -8.61
C GLY A 11 -2.01 -7.59 -9.21
N PRO A 12 -1.50 -8.68 -9.80
CA PRO A 12 -0.15 -8.71 -10.39
C PRO A 12 0.07 -7.59 -11.42
N GLU A 13 -0.98 -7.21 -12.15
CA GLU A 13 -0.99 -6.10 -13.10
C GLU A 13 -0.70 -4.77 -12.41
N ALA A 14 -1.36 -4.49 -11.28
CA ALA A 14 -1.08 -3.29 -10.50
C ALA A 14 0.37 -3.29 -9.97
N THR A 15 0.89 -4.46 -9.57
CA THR A 15 2.28 -4.59 -9.11
C THR A 15 3.27 -4.21 -10.22
N LEU A 16 3.00 -4.60 -11.47
CA LEU A 16 3.78 -4.20 -12.65
C LEU A 16 3.74 -2.68 -12.85
N ASP A 17 2.56 -2.07 -12.75
CA ASP A 17 2.38 -0.62 -12.88
C ASP A 17 3.16 0.15 -11.81
N TYR A 18 3.09 -0.29 -10.55
CA TYR A 18 3.87 0.30 -9.46
C TYR A 18 5.38 0.23 -9.74
N TYR A 19 5.90 -0.93 -10.14
CA TYR A 19 7.32 -1.08 -10.44
C TYR A 19 7.77 -0.13 -11.56
N LYS A 20 7.01 -0.09 -12.66
CA LYS A 20 7.29 0.78 -13.80
C LYS A 20 7.26 2.25 -13.41
N LEU A 21 6.19 2.70 -12.75
CA LEU A 21 6.01 4.10 -12.34
C LEU A 21 7.09 4.56 -11.35
N LEU A 22 7.51 3.69 -10.43
CA LEU A 22 8.59 4.00 -9.48
C LEU A 22 9.91 4.25 -10.21
N ILE A 23 10.28 3.40 -11.17
CA ILE A 23 11.52 3.56 -11.95
C ILE A 23 11.45 4.81 -12.83
N GLU A 24 10.35 5.02 -13.55
CA GLU A 24 10.18 6.19 -14.41
C GLU A 24 10.22 7.49 -13.62
N THR A 25 9.55 7.53 -12.47
CA THR A 25 9.55 8.70 -11.57
C THR A 25 10.93 8.93 -10.98
N TYR A 26 11.64 7.86 -10.62
CA TYR A 26 13.01 7.95 -10.13
C TYR A 26 13.93 8.59 -11.16
N ARG A 27 13.98 8.05 -12.39
CA ARG A 27 14.86 8.55 -13.46
C ARG A 27 14.55 9.97 -13.90
N LYS A 28 13.28 10.40 -13.76
CA LYS A 28 12.90 11.81 -14.00
C LYS A 28 13.48 12.76 -12.95
N LYS A 29 13.59 12.31 -11.70
CA LYS A 29 14.07 13.11 -10.57
C LYS A 29 15.58 13.03 -10.37
N ILE A 30 16.16 11.84 -10.50
CA ILE A 30 17.58 11.54 -10.30
C ILE A 30 18.19 11.18 -11.66
N LYS A 31 19.04 12.08 -12.17
CA LYS A 31 19.59 12.03 -13.54
C LYS A 31 21.05 11.51 -13.58
N ASP A 32 21.36 10.53 -12.75
CA ASP A 32 22.71 9.93 -12.64
C ASP A 32 22.83 8.56 -13.32
N GLY A 33 21.77 8.09 -13.98
CA GLY A 33 21.72 6.79 -14.66
C GLY A 33 21.45 5.59 -13.73
N SER A 34 21.30 5.81 -12.43
CA SER A 34 20.99 4.76 -11.46
C SER A 34 19.50 4.35 -11.47
N ASN A 35 19.14 3.34 -10.68
CA ASN A 35 17.76 2.91 -10.44
C ASN A 35 17.53 2.71 -8.94
N PRO A 36 16.28 2.84 -8.45
CA PRO A 36 15.99 2.57 -7.05
C PRO A 36 16.05 1.06 -6.79
N GLU A 37 16.53 0.66 -5.61
CA GLU A 37 16.45 -0.72 -5.14
C GLU A 37 15.04 -1.01 -4.62
N ILE A 38 14.40 -2.04 -5.18
CA ILE A 38 13.02 -2.44 -4.85
C ILE A 38 13.00 -3.94 -4.56
N ILE A 39 12.47 -4.31 -3.40
CA ILE A 39 12.20 -5.69 -2.99
C ILE A 39 10.69 -5.90 -3.07
N ILE A 40 10.26 -6.86 -3.89
CA ILE A 40 8.85 -7.16 -4.10
C ILE A 40 8.54 -8.52 -3.48
N TYR A 41 7.62 -8.53 -2.52
CA TYR A 41 7.04 -9.76 -2.00
C TYR A 41 5.65 -9.93 -2.59
N SER A 42 5.57 -10.72 -3.66
CA SER A 42 4.32 -10.95 -4.41
C SER A 42 3.52 -12.06 -3.77
N MET A 43 2.34 -11.74 -3.26
CA MET A 43 1.50 -12.63 -2.45
C MET A 43 0.30 -13.17 -3.23
N ASP A 44 -0.26 -14.29 -2.76
CA ASP A 44 -1.48 -14.88 -3.34
C ASP A 44 -2.72 -14.06 -2.97
N ILE A 45 -3.36 -13.46 -3.99
CA ILE A 45 -4.60 -12.69 -3.84
C ILE A 45 -5.76 -13.52 -3.31
N ASN A 46 -5.79 -14.83 -3.57
CA ASN A 46 -6.89 -15.68 -3.10
C ASN A 46 -6.93 -15.75 -1.57
N ILE A 47 -5.76 -15.75 -0.92
CA ILE A 47 -5.66 -15.71 0.54
C ILE A 47 -6.22 -14.37 1.05
N LEU A 48 -5.83 -13.25 0.44
CA LEU A 48 -6.37 -11.93 0.80
C LEU A 48 -7.90 -11.92 0.69
N LEU A 49 -8.44 -12.33 -0.47
CA LEU A 49 -9.87 -12.32 -0.73
C LEU A 49 -10.64 -13.21 0.24
N ASN A 50 -10.11 -14.40 0.56
CA ASN A 50 -10.72 -15.30 1.51
C ASN A 50 -10.75 -14.72 2.94
N LEU A 51 -9.63 -14.14 3.40
CA LEU A 51 -9.55 -13.51 4.72
C LEU A 51 -10.53 -12.33 4.84
N VAL A 52 -10.60 -11.49 3.81
CA VAL A 52 -11.48 -10.31 3.77
C VAL A 52 -12.95 -10.71 3.69
N ALA A 53 -13.31 -11.66 2.83
CA ALA A 53 -14.69 -12.12 2.67
C ALA A 53 -15.25 -12.74 3.96
N ASN A 54 -14.41 -13.44 4.72
CA ASN A 54 -14.78 -14.03 6.00
C ASN A 54 -14.51 -13.12 7.21
N GLN A 55 -14.16 -11.85 6.99
CA GLN A 55 -13.88 -10.86 8.03
C GLN A 55 -12.83 -11.32 9.07
N GLN A 56 -11.86 -12.10 8.63
CA GLN A 56 -10.79 -12.65 9.48
C GLN A 56 -9.67 -11.62 9.66
N TRP A 57 -9.98 -10.49 10.29
CA TRP A 57 -9.10 -9.32 10.38
C TRP A 57 -7.80 -9.61 11.13
N ASP A 58 -7.85 -10.38 12.22
CA ASP A 58 -6.65 -10.72 12.99
C ASP A 58 -5.67 -11.59 12.19
N ASN A 59 -6.22 -12.55 11.42
CA ASN A 59 -5.44 -13.38 10.51
C ASN A 59 -4.85 -12.54 9.37
N LEU A 60 -5.61 -11.60 8.82
CA LEU A 60 -5.13 -10.68 7.79
C LEU A 60 -3.98 -9.81 8.30
N VAL A 61 -4.11 -9.23 9.49
CA VAL A 61 -3.05 -8.44 10.13
C VAL A 61 -1.79 -9.29 10.30
N LYS A 62 -1.91 -10.47 10.93
CA LYS A 62 -0.77 -11.37 11.14
C LYS A 62 -0.08 -11.75 9.83
N TRP A 63 -0.87 -12.06 8.81
CA TRP A 63 -0.36 -12.45 7.50
C TRP A 63 0.38 -11.30 6.80
N LEU A 64 -0.16 -10.09 6.82
CA LEU A 64 0.50 -8.90 6.25
C LEU A 64 1.77 -8.51 7.03
N VAL A 65 1.73 -8.54 8.36
CA VAL A 65 2.91 -8.25 9.21
C VAL A 65 4.04 -9.24 8.95
N ASN A 66 3.73 -10.54 8.82
CA ASN A 66 4.74 -11.55 8.46
C ASN A 66 5.41 -11.24 7.11
N SER A 67 4.67 -10.72 6.14
CA SER A 67 5.24 -10.31 4.86
C SER A 67 6.15 -9.09 4.98
N LEU A 68 5.78 -8.13 5.84
CA LEU A 68 6.63 -6.97 6.15
C LEU A 68 7.91 -7.40 6.87
N GLU A 69 7.85 -8.41 7.74
CA GLU A 69 9.04 -9.03 8.37
C GLU A 69 9.97 -9.64 7.33
N VAL A 70 9.44 -10.33 6.32
CA VAL A 70 10.25 -10.85 5.21
C VAL A 70 10.94 -9.72 4.45
N LEU A 71 10.20 -8.65 4.12
CA LEU A 71 10.77 -7.47 3.44
C LEU A 71 11.84 -6.77 4.30
N HIS A 72 11.61 -6.64 5.61
CA HIS A 72 12.56 -6.06 6.55
C HIS A 72 13.86 -6.86 6.59
N LYS A 73 13.76 -8.19 6.74
CA LYS A 73 14.92 -9.11 6.74
C LYS A 73 15.65 -9.13 5.40
N ALA A 74 14.96 -8.88 4.29
CA ALA A 74 15.57 -8.73 2.97
C ALA A 74 16.29 -7.37 2.79
N GLY A 75 16.16 -6.45 3.75
CA GLY A 75 16.88 -5.17 3.78
C GLY A 75 16.06 -3.96 3.31
N ALA A 76 14.73 -4.06 3.22
CA ALA A 76 13.89 -2.89 2.95
C ALA A 76 14.02 -1.85 4.08
N ASN A 77 13.98 -0.57 3.74
CA ASN A 77 14.02 0.52 4.72
C ASN A 77 12.65 1.13 5.02
N PHE A 78 11.68 0.93 4.14
CA PHE A 78 10.28 1.31 4.31
C PHE A 78 9.41 0.42 3.42
N GLY A 79 8.12 0.34 3.72
CA GLY A 79 7.17 -0.55 3.06
C GLY A 79 5.93 0.16 2.50
N PHE A 80 5.26 -0.47 1.55
CA PHE A 80 3.87 -0.17 1.21
C PHE A 80 3.17 -1.41 0.65
N ILE A 81 1.84 -1.37 0.61
CA ILE A 81 0.99 -2.41 0.03
C ILE A 81 0.40 -1.87 -1.28
N SER A 82 0.64 -2.55 -2.41
CA SER A 82 0.22 -2.08 -3.74
C SER A 82 -1.27 -2.34 -4.05
N ALA A 83 -2.15 -2.27 -3.05
CA ALA A 83 -3.60 -2.46 -3.21
C ALA A 83 -4.42 -1.71 -2.15
N ASN A 84 -5.66 -1.33 -2.49
CA ASN A 84 -6.56 -0.60 -1.61
C ASN A 84 -7.17 -1.46 -0.50
N THR A 85 -7.80 -2.59 -0.85
CA THR A 85 -8.58 -3.43 0.09
C THR A 85 -7.84 -3.81 1.40
N PRO A 86 -6.53 -4.18 1.40
CA PRO A 86 -5.79 -4.47 2.63
C PRO A 86 -5.75 -3.30 3.63
N HIS A 87 -5.99 -2.06 3.18
CA HIS A 87 -5.95 -0.89 4.05
C HIS A 87 -7.10 -0.82 5.06
N ILE A 88 -8.11 -1.71 4.96
CA ILE A 88 -9.13 -1.90 6.02
C ILE A 88 -8.47 -2.18 7.39
N VAL A 89 -7.31 -2.84 7.40
CA VAL A 89 -6.56 -3.15 8.63
C VAL A 89 -5.22 -2.39 8.71
N PHE A 90 -5.03 -1.32 7.92
CA PHE A 90 -3.74 -0.66 7.78
C PHE A 90 -3.16 -0.18 9.11
N ASP A 91 -3.97 0.48 9.95
CA ASP A 91 -3.48 1.06 11.21
C ASP A 91 -2.87 -0.02 12.12
N ARG A 92 -3.54 -1.17 12.24
CA ARG A 92 -3.05 -2.34 13.01
C ARG A 92 -1.79 -2.93 12.41
N VAL A 93 -1.70 -3.00 11.08
CA VAL A 93 -0.51 -3.49 10.38
C VAL A 93 0.66 -2.53 10.56
N ASN A 94 0.42 -1.22 10.50
CA ASN A 94 1.42 -0.18 10.66
C ASN A 94 1.98 -0.14 12.09
N GLU A 95 1.13 -0.26 13.10
CA GLU A 95 1.55 -0.35 14.52
C GLU A 95 2.49 -1.54 14.78
N LEU A 96 2.23 -2.67 14.12
CA LEU A 96 3.00 -3.90 14.30
C LEU A 96 4.15 -4.06 13.30
N SER A 97 4.31 -3.13 12.36
CA SER A 97 5.28 -3.28 11.29
C SER A 97 6.71 -3.03 11.79
N PRO A 98 7.69 -3.85 11.39
CA PRO A 98 9.10 -3.53 11.58
C PRO A 98 9.60 -2.41 10.64
N LEU A 99 8.77 -1.98 9.68
CA LEU A 99 9.09 -0.96 8.68
C LEU A 99 8.16 0.25 8.84
N PRO A 100 8.67 1.49 8.63
CA PRO A 100 7.79 2.61 8.35
C PRO A 100 6.97 2.32 7.09
N LEU A 101 5.65 2.47 7.16
CA LEU A 101 4.76 2.20 6.01
C LEU A 101 4.22 3.47 5.37
N LEU A 102 4.10 3.44 4.04
CA LEU A 102 3.35 4.43 3.28
C LEU A 102 1.95 3.89 2.98
N SER A 103 0.93 4.70 3.29
CA SER A 103 -0.47 4.40 3.01
C SER A 103 -0.90 5.02 1.68
N ILE A 104 -1.44 4.22 0.76
CA ILE A 104 -2.03 4.73 -0.49
C ILE A 104 -3.21 5.67 -0.20
N VAL A 105 -3.95 5.39 0.87
CA VAL A 105 -5.14 6.15 1.28
C VAL A 105 -4.74 7.52 1.78
N GLU A 106 -3.71 7.57 2.63
CA GLU A 106 -3.19 8.81 3.18
C GLU A 106 -2.59 9.71 2.08
N GLU A 107 -1.77 9.13 1.19
CA GLU A 107 -1.20 9.89 0.08
C GLU A 107 -2.26 10.37 -0.91
N THR A 108 -3.33 9.61 -1.12
CA THR A 108 -4.48 10.04 -1.92
C THR A 108 -5.23 11.20 -1.27
N CYS A 109 -5.53 11.12 0.04
CA CYS A 109 -6.21 12.20 0.76
C CYS A 109 -5.36 13.48 0.82
N LYS A 110 -4.05 13.37 1.06
CA LYS A 110 -3.11 14.50 0.95
C LYS A 110 -3.14 15.13 -0.44
N HIS A 111 -3.23 14.33 -1.49
CA HIS A 111 -3.29 14.84 -2.86
C HIS A 111 -4.62 15.56 -3.15
N ILE A 112 -5.75 15.00 -2.70
CA ILE A 112 -7.07 15.63 -2.79
C ILE A 112 -7.07 17.01 -2.10
N ASP A 113 -6.52 17.10 -0.90
CA ASP A 113 -6.40 18.34 -0.14
C ASP A 113 -5.52 19.38 -0.87
N ARG A 114 -4.36 18.97 -1.40
CA ARG A 114 -3.50 19.85 -2.22
C ARG A 114 -4.21 20.42 -3.46
N LEU A 115 -5.17 19.69 -4.02
CA LEU A 115 -5.99 20.15 -5.14
C LEU A 115 -7.21 20.99 -4.69
N ALA A 116 -7.38 21.22 -3.39
CA ALA A 116 -8.52 21.91 -2.77
C ALA A 116 -9.89 21.29 -3.14
N LEU A 117 -9.94 19.98 -3.40
CA LEU A 117 -11.16 19.27 -3.75
C LEU A 117 -11.93 18.87 -2.49
N ARG A 118 -13.20 19.30 -2.40
CA ARG A 118 -14.04 19.05 -1.21
C ARG A 118 -14.98 17.84 -1.35
N ARG A 119 -15.24 17.38 -2.57
CA ARG A 119 -16.11 16.24 -2.86
C ARG A 119 -15.57 15.47 -4.07
N VAL A 120 -15.29 14.19 -3.88
CA VAL A 120 -14.76 13.29 -4.90
C VAL A 120 -15.57 11.98 -4.93
N GLY A 121 -15.61 11.33 -6.08
CA GLY A 121 -16.16 9.97 -6.20
C GLY A 121 -15.11 8.92 -5.84
N LEU A 122 -15.50 7.89 -5.09
CA LEU A 122 -14.66 6.73 -4.80
C LEU A 122 -15.14 5.54 -5.64
N LEU A 123 -14.28 5.04 -6.53
CA LEU A 123 -14.50 3.81 -7.29
C LEU A 123 -13.48 2.76 -6.89
N GLY A 124 -13.89 1.50 -6.85
CA GLY A 124 -13.02 0.39 -6.50
C GLY A 124 -13.79 -0.90 -6.28
N THR A 125 -13.17 -1.85 -5.57
CA THR A 125 -13.85 -3.09 -5.16
C THR A 125 -15.04 -2.77 -4.26
N LYS A 126 -16.02 -3.68 -4.18
CA LYS A 126 -17.13 -3.58 -3.21
C LYS A 126 -16.61 -3.33 -1.79
N PHE A 127 -15.55 -4.03 -1.38
CA PHE A 127 -14.91 -3.83 -0.07
C PHE A 127 -14.37 -2.42 0.12
N THR A 128 -13.70 -1.85 -0.90
CA THR A 128 -13.18 -0.47 -0.82
C THR A 128 -14.32 0.55 -0.71
N MET A 129 -15.36 0.42 -1.53
CA MET A 129 -16.44 1.40 -1.59
C MET A 129 -17.42 1.32 -0.41
N GLN A 130 -17.55 0.15 0.23
CA GLN A 130 -18.45 -0.06 1.38
C GLN A 130 -17.76 0.05 2.74
N SER A 131 -16.43 0.11 2.78
CA SER A 131 -15.68 0.38 4.01
C SER A 131 -15.59 1.88 4.28
N ASP A 132 -15.15 2.24 5.48
CA ASP A 132 -15.05 3.63 5.94
C ASP A 132 -13.60 4.17 6.01
N PHE A 133 -12.60 3.37 5.64
CA PHE A 133 -11.19 3.73 5.84
C PHE A 133 -10.75 4.94 5.00
N TYR A 134 -11.28 5.11 3.78
CA TYR A 134 -11.00 6.30 2.97
C TYR A 134 -11.57 7.56 3.62
N GLN A 135 -12.82 7.50 4.08
CA GLN A 135 -13.52 8.62 4.72
C GLN A 135 -12.79 9.03 6.01
N LYS A 136 -12.51 8.06 6.90
CA LYS A 136 -11.78 8.28 8.15
C LYS A 136 -10.42 8.95 7.95
N VAL A 137 -9.67 8.54 6.92
CA VAL A 137 -8.34 9.12 6.65
C VAL A 137 -8.47 10.50 6.02
N CYS A 138 -9.37 10.69 5.06
CA CYS A 138 -9.56 11.98 4.39
C CYS A 138 -10.13 13.06 5.31
N ASP A 139 -10.92 12.69 6.33
CA ASP A 139 -11.43 13.62 7.34
C ASP A 139 -10.33 14.33 8.14
N LYS A 140 -9.12 13.77 8.19
CA LYS A 140 -7.94 14.40 8.83
C LYS A 140 -7.39 15.60 8.06
N TYR A 141 -7.77 15.76 6.79
CA TYR A 141 -7.23 16.78 5.87
C TYR A 141 -8.30 17.78 5.42
N LYS A 142 -9.44 17.85 6.12
CA LYS A 142 -10.53 18.79 5.80
C LYS A 142 -10.33 20.17 6.42
#